data_AF-A0A6I9P1W6-F1
#
_entry.id   AF-A0A6I9P1W6-F1
#
_cell.length_a   1.000
_cell.length_b   1.000
_cell.length_c   1.000
_cell.angle_alpha   90.00
_cell.angle_beta   90.00
_cell.angle_gamma   90.00
#
_symmetry.space_group_name_H-M   'P 1'
#
loop_
_entity.id
_entity.type
_entity.pdbx_description
1 polymer ?
#
loop_
_entity_poly.entity_id
_entity_poly.type
_entity_poly.pdbx_seq_one_letter_code
_entity_poly.pdbx_strand_id
1 'polypeptide(L)'
;MSLCCVMHLSGTVVRTLLDYVNHVQICSKLRLLLKKQREWPDICDILNSPRSLRHLCRLEIRRRLTLKRLNKPEVMDSHIFPPRLKHFILYQELDLYSQDLERII
;
A
#
# COMPACT_ATOMS: atom_id res chain seq x y z
N MET A 1 -24.75 -11.63 11.36
CA MET A 1 -23.50 -11.07 11.93
C MET A 1 -23.17 -9.81 11.14
N SER A 2 -23.39 -8.63 11.73
CA SER A 2 -23.33 -7.35 11.01
C SER A 2 -21.89 -6.86 10.86
N LEU A 3 -21.38 -6.81 9.62
CA LEU A 3 -20.08 -6.19 9.26
C LEU A 3 -20.12 -4.65 9.32
N CYS A 4 -21.21 -4.02 9.78
CA CYS A 4 -21.34 -2.56 9.79
C CYS A 4 -20.22 -1.86 10.57
N CYS A 5 -19.68 -2.49 11.62
CA CYS A 5 -18.62 -1.91 12.43
C CYS A 5 -17.29 -1.74 11.68
N VAL A 6 -17.01 -2.49 10.61
CA VAL A 6 -15.77 -2.37 9.83
C VAL A 6 -15.95 -1.59 8.53
N MET A 7 -17.18 -1.21 8.16
CA MET A 7 -17.41 -0.51 6.89
C MET A 7 -16.69 0.83 6.79
N HIS A 8 -16.51 1.54 7.91
CA HIS A 8 -15.78 2.80 7.96
C HIS A 8 -14.27 2.64 7.65
N LEU A 9 -13.72 1.42 7.74
CA LEU A 9 -12.33 1.14 7.41
C LEU A 9 -12.14 0.82 5.92
N SER A 10 -13.22 0.63 5.17
CA SER A 10 -13.14 0.14 3.79
C SER A 10 -12.34 1.09 2.88
N GLY A 11 -12.45 2.41 3.09
CA GLY A 11 -11.67 3.40 2.35
C GLY A 11 -10.18 3.25 2.61
N THR A 12 -9.77 3.30 3.88
CA THR A 12 -8.37 3.12 4.29
C THR A 12 -7.79 1.79 3.82
N VAL A 13 -8.52 0.69 4.02
CA VAL A 13 -8.06 -0.65 3.62
C VAL A 13 -7.85 -0.73 2.11
N VAL A 14 -8.82 -0.27 1.31
CA VAL A 14 -8.68 -0.31 -0.15
C VAL A 14 -7.54 0.59 -0.61
N ARG A 15 -7.41 1.79 -0.04
CA ARG A 15 -6.31 2.68 -0.36
C ARG A 15 -4.94 2.04 -0.11
N THR A 16 -4.76 1.40 1.05
CA THR A 16 -3.54 0.67 1.37
C THR A 16 -3.31 -0.50 0.41
N LEU A 17 -4.36 -1.28 0.09
CA LEU A 17 -4.23 -2.40 -0.84
C LEU A 17 -3.80 -1.96 -2.25
N LEU A 18 -4.21 -0.77 -2.69
CA LEU A 18 -3.81 -0.23 -4.00
C LEU A 18 -2.29 -0.08 -4.12
N ASP A 19 -1.57 0.12 -3.02
CA ASP A 19 -0.11 0.18 -3.00
C ASP A 19 0.58 -1.16 -3.26
N TYR A 20 -0.14 -2.28 -3.14
CA TYR A 20 0.38 -3.63 -3.36
C TYR A 20 -0.04 -4.26 -4.69
N VAL A 21 -0.87 -3.56 -5.46
CA VAL A 21 -1.37 -4.05 -6.76
C VAL A 21 -0.96 -3.13 -7.90
N ASN A 22 -0.90 -3.70 -9.10
CA ASN A 22 -0.79 -2.91 -10.32
C ASN A 22 -2.11 -2.16 -10.59
N HIS A 23 -2.27 -1.56 -11.77
CA HIS A 23 -3.56 -1.01 -12.18
C HIS A 23 -4.67 -2.09 -12.11
N VAL A 24 -5.74 -1.79 -11.37
CA VAL A 24 -6.88 -2.69 -11.15
C VAL A 24 -8.20 -1.95 -11.36
N GLN A 25 -9.24 -2.70 -11.70
CA GLN A 25 -10.60 -2.19 -11.80
C GLN A 25 -11.40 -2.62 -10.57
N ILE A 26 -11.97 -1.64 -9.86
CA ILE A 26 -12.84 -1.91 -8.70
C ILE A 26 -14.24 -2.28 -9.20
N CYS A 27 -14.77 -3.41 -8.70
CA CYS A 27 -16.11 -3.87 -9.03
C CYS A 27 -17.20 -2.89 -8.55
N SER A 28 -18.35 -2.90 -9.22
CA SER A 28 -19.44 -1.95 -8.98
C SER A 28 -19.94 -1.94 -7.53
N LYS A 29 -20.02 -3.12 -6.89
CA LYS A 29 -20.44 -3.26 -5.48
C LYS A 29 -19.47 -2.55 -4.53
N LEU A 30 -18.17 -2.80 -4.68
CA LEU A 30 -17.15 -2.17 -3.83
C LEU A 30 -17.07 -0.66 -4.10
N ARG A 31 -17.18 -0.25 -5.36
CA ARG A 31 -17.23 1.16 -5.74
C ARG A 31 -18.34 1.94 -5.03
N LEU A 32 -19.53 1.34 -4.89
CA LEU A 32 -20.66 1.98 -4.21
C LEU A 32 -20.42 2.18 -2.70
N LEU A 33 -19.73 1.24 -2.06
CA LEU A 33 -19.32 1.37 -0.65
C LEU A 33 -18.25 2.45 -0.48
N LEU A 34 -17.26 2.47 -1.38
CA LEU A 34 -16.14 3.40 -1.31
C LEU A 34 -16.54 4.85 -1.56
N LYS A 35 -17.55 5.11 -2.40
CA LYS A 35 -18.10 6.47 -2.61
C LYS A 35 -18.51 7.21 -1.33
N LYS A 36 -18.81 6.46 -0.26
CA LYS A 36 -19.21 7.02 1.05
C LYS A 36 -18.03 7.24 2.01
N GLN A 37 -16.83 6.81 1.62
CA GLN A 37 -15.62 6.89 2.44
C GLN A 37 -14.87 8.18 2.17
N ARG A 38 -14.15 8.68 3.18
CA ARG A 38 -13.36 9.91 3.06
C ARG A 38 -12.24 9.78 2.03
N GLU A 39 -11.68 8.60 1.87
CA GLU A 39 -10.56 8.29 0.98
C GLU A 39 -10.97 8.16 -0.49
N TRP A 40 -12.26 8.29 -0.82
CA TRP A 40 -12.77 8.10 -2.18
C TRP A 40 -12.09 8.97 -3.25
N PRO A 41 -11.85 10.28 -3.05
CA PRO A 41 -11.19 11.12 -4.06
C PRO A 41 -9.80 10.57 -4.42
N ASP A 42 -8.99 10.28 -3.41
CA ASP A 42 -7.64 9.78 -3.60
C ASP A 42 -7.62 8.36 -4.20
N ILE A 43 -8.57 7.50 -3.83
CA ILE A 43 -8.76 6.19 -4.48
C ILE A 43 -9.08 6.39 -5.96
N CYS A 44 -9.98 7.31 -6.30
CA CYS A 44 -10.31 7.64 -7.68
C CYS A 44 -9.09 8.12 -8.45
N ASP A 45 -8.28 9.00 -7.86
CA ASP A 45 -7.08 9.52 -8.51
C ASP A 45 -6.08 8.40 -8.81
N ILE A 46 -5.87 7.48 -7.87
CA ILE A 46 -5.01 6.29 -8.08
C ILE A 46 -5.54 5.38 -9.19
N LEU A 47 -6.86 5.19 -9.27
CA LEU A 47 -7.48 4.31 -10.25
C LEU A 47 -7.53 4.90 -11.66
N ASN A 48 -7.68 6.22 -11.77
CA ASN A 48 -7.81 6.90 -13.06
C ASN A 48 -6.46 7.36 -13.64
N SER A 49 -5.43 7.45 -12.80
CA SER A 49 -4.09 7.85 -13.23
C SER A 49 -3.21 6.63 -13.56
N PRO A 50 -2.32 6.73 -14.56
CA PRO A 50 -1.28 5.73 -14.73
C PRO A 50 -0.40 5.66 -13.48
N ARG A 51 -0.05 4.45 -13.03
CA ARG A 51 0.84 4.28 -11.88
C ARG A 51 2.26 4.74 -12.27
N SER A 52 2.93 5.42 -11.35
CA SER A 52 4.29 5.90 -11.57
C SER A 52 5.25 4.73 -11.83
N LEU A 53 6.31 4.97 -12.61
CA LEU A 53 7.36 3.98 -12.83
C LEU A 53 7.94 3.49 -11.49
N ARG A 54 8.10 4.41 -10.53
CA ARG A 54 8.54 4.10 -9.17
C ARG A 54 7.65 3.04 -8.50
N HIS A 55 6.33 3.18 -8.57
CA HIS A 55 5.39 2.17 -8.07
C HIS A 55 5.55 0.83 -8.79
N LEU A 56 5.60 0.85 -10.13
CA LEU A 56 5.73 -0.36 -10.95
C LEU A 56 7.03 -1.11 -10.66
N CYS A 57 8.15 -0.40 -10.52
CA CYS A 57 9.42 -0.98 -10.12
C CYS A 57 9.35 -1.63 -8.74
N ARG A 58 8.67 -1.00 -7.75
CA ARG A 58 8.47 -1.60 -6.43
C ARG A 58 7.78 -2.95 -6.53
N LEU A 59 6.68 -3.02 -7.30
CA LEU A 59 5.92 -4.26 -7.47
C LEU A 59 6.76 -5.35 -8.12
N GLU A 60 7.49 -5.03 -9.19
CA GLU A 60 8.33 -6.02 -9.88
C GLU A 60 9.47 -6.54 -8.99
N ILE A 61 10.13 -5.65 -8.24
CA ILE A 61 11.17 -6.06 -7.28
C ILE A 61 10.57 -6.99 -6.22
N ARG A 62 9.43 -6.62 -5.62
CA ARG A 62 8.75 -7.46 -4.60
C ARG A 62 8.32 -8.81 -5.16
N ARG A 63 7.82 -8.85 -6.40
CA ARG A 63 7.47 -10.09 -7.10
C ARG A 63 8.68 -11.01 -7.27
N ARG A 64 9.84 -10.44 -7.65
CA ARG A 64 11.11 -11.18 -7.81
C ARG A 64 11.68 -11.67 -6.48
N LEU A 65 11.56 -10.87 -5.42
CA LEU A 65 11.99 -11.26 -4.09
C LEU A 65 11.08 -12.33 -3.50
N THR A 66 9.80 -12.37 -3.86
CA THR A 66 8.77 -13.23 -3.26
C THR A 66 8.49 -12.88 -1.80
N LEU A 67 7.28 -13.20 -1.33
CA LEU A 67 6.88 -12.97 0.07
C LEU A 67 7.83 -13.69 1.04
N LYS A 68 8.34 -14.87 0.67
CA LYS A 68 9.24 -15.66 1.52
C LYS A 68 10.55 -14.93 1.81
N ARG A 69 11.15 -14.22 0.86
CA ARG A 69 12.40 -13.47 1.11
C ARG A 69 12.13 -12.13 1.76
N LEU A 70 11.03 -11.46 1.38
CA LEU A 70 10.62 -10.20 2.00
C LEU A 70 10.37 -10.33 3.51
N ASN A 71 9.86 -11.49 3.95
CA ASN A 71 9.58 -11.76 5.36
C ASN A 71 10.81 -12.26 6.15
N LYS A 72 11.98 -12.40 5.53
CA LYS A 72 13.21 -12.86 6.21
C LYS A 72 14.09 -11.67 6.58
N PRO A 73 14.28 -11.37 7.88
CA PRO A 73 15.16 -10.30 8.33
C PRO A 73 16.59 -10.50 7.82
N GLU A 74 17.09 -11.73 7.86
CA GLU A 74 18.42 -12.12 7.32
C GLU A 74 18.65 -11.66 5.87
N VAL A 75 17.59 -11.63 5.05
CA VAL A 75 17.68 -11.20 3.66
C VAL A 75 17.52 -9.69 3.55
N MET A 76 16.51 -9.12 4.19
CA MET A 76 16.18 -7.70 4.08
C MET A 76 17.14 -6.78 4.83
N ASP A 77 17.79 -7.28 5.89
CA ASP A 77 18.81 -6.58 6.70
C ASP A 77 20.24 -6.88 6.23
N SER A 78 20.38 -7.70 5.18
CA SER A 78 21.68 -7.93 4.58
C SER A 78 22.23 -6.67 3.91
N HIS A 79 23.55 -6.57 3.83
CA HIS A 79 24.26 -5.48 3.14
C HIS A 79 23.95 -5.39 1.63
N ILE A 80 23.19 -6.33 1.06
CA ILE A 80 22.78 -6.35 -0.35
C ILE A 80 21.76 -5.24 -0.64
N PHE A 81 20.94 -4.85 0.34
CA PHE A 81 19.93 -3.81 0.16
C PHE A 81 20.38 -2.52 0.84
N PRO A 82 20.68 -1.45 0.08
CA PRO A 82 20.89 -0.13 0.66
C PRO A 82 19.68 0.27 1.53
N PRO A 83 19.87 0.99 2.65
CA PRO A 83 18.78 1.33 3.58
C PRO A 83 17.57 1.98 2.90
N ARG A 84 17.81 2.91 1.97
CA ARG A 84 16.76 3.58 1.20
C ARG A 84 15.96 2.60 0.33
N LEU A 85 16.64 1.64 -0.29
CA LEU A 85 15.98 0.63 -1.12
C LEU A 85 15.16 -0.34 -0.26
N LYS A 86 15.67 -0.71 0.92
CA LYS A 86 14.92 -1.51 1.90
C LYS A 86 13.63 -0.79 2.33
N HIS A 87 13.72 0.47 2.74
CA HIS A 87 12.54 1.25 3.16
C HIS A 87 11.51 1.37 2.03
N PHE A 88 11.99 1.60 0.81
CA PHE A 88 11.18 1.65 -0.39
C PHE A 88 10.44 0.32 -0.66
N ILE A 89 11.15 -0.82 -0.60
CA ILE A 89 10.56 -2.15 -0.86
C ILE A 89 9.56 -2.53 0.22
N LEU A 90 9.82 -2.15 1.47
CA LEU A 90 8.99 -2.49 2.65
C LEU A 90 7.86 -1.49 2.92
N TYR A 91 7.63 -0.51 2.05
CA TYR A 91 6.62 0.56 2.22
C TYR A 91 6.81 1.41 3.50
N GLN A 92 7.99 1.40 4.13
CA GLN A 92 8.25 2.11 5.37
C GLN A 92 8.18 3.64 5.21
N GLU A 93 8.47 4.14 4.01
CA GLU A 93 8.31 5.56 3.68
C GLU A 93 6.84 6.02 3.57
N LEU A 94 5.91 5.07 3.49
CA LEU A 94 4.47 5.32 3.48
C LEU A 94 3.83 4.95 4.83
N ASP A 95 4.64 4.55 5.82
CA ASP A 95 4.15 4.15 7.12
C ASP A 95 3.69 5.37 7.91
N LEU A 96 2.38 5.59 7.90
CA LEU A 96 1.72 6.72 8.55
C LEU A 96 1.97 6.72 10.07
N TYR A 97 2.14 5.55 10.69
CA TYR A 97 2.41 5.43 12.13
C TYR A 97 3.82 5.88 12.52
N SER A 98 4.80 5.67 11.63
CA SER A 98 6.18 6.13 11.84
C SER A 98 6.30 7.66 11.73
N GLN A 99 5.52 8.30 10.84
CA GLN A 99 5.50 9.76 10.69
C GLN A 99 4.85 10.47 11.89
N ASP A 100 3.88 9.85 12.56
CA ASP A 100 3.27 10.44 13.76
C ASP A 100 4.21 10.36 14.98
N LEU A 101 5.10 9.35 15.04
CA LEU A 101 6.10 9.25 16.10
C LEU A 101 7.21 10.31 15.96
N GLU A 102 7.65 10.61 14.74
CA GLU A 102 8.62 11.69 14.47
C GLU A 102 8.06 13.10 14.70
N ARG A 103 6.73 13.27 14.74
CA ARG A 103 6.09 14.55 15.08
C ARG A 103 5.92 14.78 16.58
N ILE A 104 6.16 13.76 17.40
CA ILE A 104 5.98 13.78 18.86
C ILE A 104 7.33 13.92 19.59
N ILE A 105 8.47 13.78 18.88
CA ILE A 105 9.83 14.00 19.37
C ILE A 105 10.31 15.38 18.90
#